data_AF-A0A955VWZ1-F1
#
_entry.id   AF-A0A955VWZ1-F1
#
_cell.length_a   1.000
_cell.length_b   1.000
_cell.length_c   1.000
_cell.angle_alpha   90.00
_cell.angle_beta   90.00
_cell.angle_gamma   90.00
#
_symmetry.space_group_name_H-M   'P 1'
#
loop_
_entity.id
_entity.type
_entity.pdbx_description
1 polymer ?
#
loop_
_entity_poly.entity_id
_entity_poly.type
_entity_poly.pdbx_seq_one_letter_code
_entity_poly.pdbx_strand_id
1 'polypeptide(L)'
;ACVQCGSSSDCSGTTPVCDAGAAACVACGGDYGTAAAAACADASAPTCMSTGACGVCSINAQCAGDHAGPICNASSGACGTACASDADCSADRWCQTKTGDTAGVCAPKLDNGTALPSGACTDAAGAEMCASGACDSGDDLCGRALGGSCTTNAECRDDHCADDGQCGTPDGAACVSSTECRAGRCSDGICRVEAHLSGGGGFGSCSVGATPGGGTRTDTPLWALGLVLGFAVWTRRRRRRAR
;
A
#
# COMPACT_ATOMS: atom_id res chain seq x y z
N ALA A 1 -44.44 -36.24 22.42
CA ALA A 1 -44.92 -35.10 21.63
C ALA A 1 -44.10 -35.04 20.35
N CYS A 2 -44.71 -34.74 19.20
CA CYS A 2 -43.95 -34.46 17.98
C CYS A 2 -43.42 -33.03 18.05
N VAL A 3 -42.12 -32.84 17.85
CA VAL A 3 -41.47 -31.54 17.75
C VAL A 3 -41.07 -31.29 16.30
N GLN A 4 -40.90 -30.02 15.90
CA GLN A 4 -40.46 -29.71 14.54
C GLN A 4 -38.95 -29.96 14.36
N CYS A 5 -38.16 -29.78 15.42
CA CYS A 5 -36.73 -30.03 15.42
C CYS A 5 -36.25 -30.51 16.79
N GLY A 6 -35.23 -31.36 16.79
CA GLY A 6 -34.38 -31.64 17.96
C GLY A 6 -33.00 -30.99 17.84
N SER A 7 -32.63 -30.56 16.64
CA SER A 7 -31.38 -29.86 16.34
C SER A 7 -31.52 -29.01 15.08
N SER A 8 -30.59 -28.08 14.85
CA SER A 8 -30.61 -27.22 13.66
C SER A 8 -30.43 -28.00 12.34
N SER A 9 -29.95 -29.25 12.35
CA SER A 9 -29.91 -30.07 11.13
C SER A 9 -31.29 -30.53 10.65
N ASP A 10 -32.31 -30.43 11.50
CA ASP A 10 -33.70 -30.71 11.13
C ASP A 10 -34.36 -29.52 10.42
N CYS A 11 -33.70 -28.37 10.43
CA CYS A 11 -34.19 -27.09 9.97
C CYS A 11 -33.57 -26.71 8.61
N SER A 12 -34.29 -25.96 7.78
CA SER A 12 -33.82 -25.54 6.46
C SER A 12 -34.50 -24.27 5.97
N GLY A 13 -34.01 -23.70 4.87
CA GLY A 13 -34.58 -22.49 4.27
C GLY A 13 -34.37 -21.25 5.15
N THR A 14 -35.41 -20.43 5.29
CA THR A 14 -35.40 -19.17 6.07
C THR A 14 -35.56 -19.38 7.57
N THR A 15 -35.67 -20.64 8.02
CA THR A 15 -35.69 -21.01 9.44
C THR A 15 -34.65 -22.08 9.69
N PRO A 16 -33.35 -21.76 9.68
CA PRO A 16 -32.26 -22.75 9.72
C PRO A 16 -31.84 -23.15 11.15
N VAL A 17 -32.35 -22.49 12.19
CA VAL A 17 -31.94 -22.73 13.58
C VAL A 17 -33.05 -23.40 14.37
N CYS A 18 -32.71 -24.42 15.17
CA CYS A 18 -33.67 -25.02 16.10
C CYS A 18 -33.66 -24.29 17.44
N ASP A 19 -34.77 -23.66 17.81
CA ASP A 19 -34.99 -23.15 19.16
C ASP A 19 -35.33 -24.33 20.07
N ALA A 20 -34.42 -24.71 20.98
CA ALA A 20 -34.60 -25.84 21.88
C ALA A 20 -35.71 -25.62 22.94
N GLY A 21 -36.05 -24.37 23.26
CA GLY A 21 -37.14 -24.03 24.18
C GLY A 21 -38.52 -24.16 23.54
N ALA A 22 -38.64 -23.75 22.27
CA ALA A 22 -39.87 -23.86 21.49
C ALA A 22 -39.99 -25.20 20.73
N ALA A 23 -38.90 -25.94 20.58
CA ALA A 23 -38.75 -27.12 19.73
C ALA A 23 -39.24 -26.87 18.28
N ALA A 24 -38.92 -25.68 17.77
CA ALA A 24 -39.36 -25.12 16.50
C ALA A 24 -38.20 -24.52 15.70
N CYS A 25 -38.28 -24.61 14.36
CA CYS A 25 -37.31 -23.97 13.48
C CYS A 25 -37.59 -22.47 13.40
N VAL A 26 -36.56 -21.65 13.65
CA VAL A 26 -36.62 -20.19 13.66
C VAL A 26 -35.60 -19.59 12.71
N ALA A 27 -35.86 -18.36 12.28
CA ALA A 27 -34.88 -17.56 11.54
C ALA A 27 -33.60 -17.38 12.37
N CYS A 28 -32.45 -17.30 11.69
CA CYS A 28 -31.24 -16.93 12.39
C CYS A 28 -31.33 -15.50 12.94
N GLY A 29 -30.64 -15.25 14.05
CA GLY A 29 -30.56 -13.96 14.72
C GLY A 29 -29.12 -13.47 14.93
N GLY A 30 -28.15 -14.14 14.30
CA GLY A 30 -26.74 -13.75 14.35
C GLY A 30 -25.83 -14.72 13.63
N ASP A 31 -24.60 -14.28 13.39
CA ASP A 31 -23.58 -15.06 12.69
C ASP A 31 -23.06 -16.21 13.56
N TYR A 32 -22.46 -17.20 12.90
CA TYR A 32 -21.79 -18.33 13.53
C TYR A 32 -20.74 -17.86 14.55
N GLY A 33 -20.79 -18.41 15.76
CA GLY A 33 -19.85 -18.09 16.84
C GLY A 33 -20.17 -16.80 17.61
N THR A 34 -21.27 -16.10 17.28
CA THR A 34 -21.76 -14.96 18.08
C THR A 34 -22.57 -15.43 19.29
N ALA A 35 -22.86 -14.50 20.21
CA ALA A 35 -23.69 -14.77 21.38
C ALA A 35 -25.21 -14.75 21.09
N ALA A 36 -25.62 -14.66 19.83
CA ALA A 36 -27.04 -14.65 19.46
C ALA A 36 -27.71 -15.99 19.78
N ALA A 37 -28.91 -15.94 20.37
CA ALA A 37 -29.65 -17.13 20.76
C ALA A 37 -30.02 -18.04 19.57
N ALA A 38 -30.20 -17.44 18.38
CA ALA A 38 -30.44 -18.14 17.12
C ALA A 38 -29.26 -17.92 16.16
N ALA A 39 -28.02 -18.01 16.64
CA ALA A 39 -26.84 -17.92 15.78
C ALA A 39 -26.81 -19.06 14.75
N CYS A 40 -26.22 -18.80 13.58
CA CYS A 40 -25.94 -19.86 12.61
C CYS A 40 -25.06 -20.95 13.23
N ALA A 41 -25.38 -22.22 12.93
CA ALA A 41 -24.76 -23.37 13.60
C ALA A 41 -23.58 -24.00 12.84
N ASP A 42 -23.39 -23.66 11.56
CA ASP A 42 -22.39 -24.24 10.68
C ASP A 42 -21.43 -23.16 10.17
N ALA A 43 -20.12 -23.39 10.32
CA ALA A 43 -19.07 -22.50 9.82
C ALA A 43 -19.03 -22.43 8.27
N SER A 44 -19.64 -23.38 7.57
CA SER A 44 -19.78 -23.40 6.10
C SER A 44 -20.89 -22.46 5.62
N ALA A 45 -21.77 -22.04 6.53
CA ALA A 45 -22.86 -21.09 6.31
C ALA A 45 -22.87 -20.05 7.46
N PRO A 46 -21.77 -19.30 7.65
CA PRO A 46 -21.52 -18.58 8.89
C PRO A 46 -22.34 -17.29 9.03
N THR A 47 -22.87 -16.75 7.94
CA THR A 47 -23.52 -15.44 7.92
C THR A 47 -25.03 -15.57 8.01
N CYS A 48 -25.65 -14.85 8.94
CA CYS A 48 -27.10 -14.76 9.04
C CYS A 48 -27.64 -13.69 8.08
N MET A 49 -28.23 -14.11 6.98
CA MET A 49 -28.74 -13.18 5.97
C MET A 49 -30.01 -12.46 6.45
N SER A 50 -30.32 -11.31 5.83
CA SER A 50 -31.54 -10.54 6.09
C SER A 50 -32.84 -11.31 5.82
N THR A 51 -32.78 -12.42 5.08
CA THR A 51 -33.90 -13.35 4.86
C THR A 51 -34.16 -14.28 6.04
N GLY A 52 -33.31 -14.26 7.08
CA GLY A 52 -33.34 -15.20 8.21
C GLY A 52 -32.65 -16.54 7.92
N ALA A 53 -32.05 -16.71 6.74
CA ALA A 53 -31.30 -17.91 6.37
C ALA A 53 -29.81 -17.78 6.72
N CYS A 54 -29.18 -18.91 7.04
CA CYS A 54 -27.73 -19.01 7.19
C CYS A 54 -27.08 -19.31 5.83
N GLY A 55 -25.97 -18.65 5.52
CA GLY A 55 -25.18 -18.94 4.33
C GLY A 55 -23.90 -18.14 4.28
N VAL A 56 -23.42 -17.85 3.07
CA VAL A 56 -22.20 -17.08 2.85
C VAL A 56 -22.53 -15.68 2.33
N CYS A 57 -21.80 -14.68 2.80
CA CYS A 57 -21.77 -13.39 2.14
C CYS A 57 -21.04 -13.52 0.79
N SER A 58 -21.43 -12.69 -0.17
CA SER A 58 -20.80 -12.52 -1.48
C SER A 58 -20.47 -11.06 -1.78
N ILE A 59 -21.06 -10.10 -1.07
CA ILE A 59 -20.78 -8.66 -1.16
C ILE A 59 -20.86 -7.99 0.22
N ASN A 60 -20.14 -6.89 0.41
CA ASN A 60 -20.10 -6.14 1.68
C ASN A 60 -21.48 -5.64 2.13
N ALA A 61 -22.40 -5.38 1.20
CA ALA A 61 -23.76 -4.97 1.51
C ALA A 61 -24.53 -5.99 2.36
N GLN A 62 -24.18 -7.28 2.29
CA GLN A 62 -24.79 -8.33 3.12
C GLN A 62 -24.24 -8.36 4.55
N CYS A 63 -23.15 -7.64 4.81
CA CYS A 63 -22.53 -7.51 6.11
C CYS A 63 -22.89 -6.19 6.81
N ALA A 64 -23.81 -5.41 6.23
CA ALA A 64 -24.35 -4.22 6.86
C ALA A 64 -25.24 -4.60 8.06
N GLY A 65 -25.07 -3.94 9.21
CA GLY A 65 -25.88 -4.17 10.41
C GLY A 65 -25.11 -4.90 11.52
N ASP A 66 -25.79 -5.80 12.23
CA ASP A 66 -25.32 -6.43 13.48
C ASP A 66 -24.36 -7.62 13.26
N HIS A 67 -23.58 -7.58 12.18
CA HIS A 67 -22.53 -8.55 11.89
C HIS A 67 -21.22 -8.24 12.64
N ALA A 68 -20.26 -9.16 12.60
CA ALA A 68 -18.93 -8.93 13.19
C ALA A 68 -18.14 -7.78 12.50
N GLY A 69 -18.56 -7.34 11.33
CA GLY A 69 -18.08 -6.13 10.67
C GLY A 69 -18.63 -5.99 9.24
N PRO A 70 -18.38 -4.87 8.56
CA PRO A 70 -19.03 -4.51 7.30
C PRO A 70 -18.41 -5.19 6.07
N ILE A 71 -17.31 -5.94 6.22
CA ILE A 71 -16.56 -6.51 5.11
C ILE A 71 -16.93 -7.97 4.95
N CYS A 72 -17.32 -8.34 3.74
CA CYS A 72 -17.50 -9.72 3.35
C CYS A 72 -16.17 -10.34 2.96
N ASN A 73 -15.68 -11.28 3.76
CA ASN A 73 -14.54 -12.09 3.36
C ASN A 73 -15.01 -13.18 2.38
N ALA A 74 -14.89 -12.94 1.08
CA ALA A 74 -15.37 -13.87 0.05
C ALA A 74 -14.71 -15.27 0.09
N SER A 75 -13.56 -15.43 0.76
CA SER A 75 -12.92 -16.73 0.93
C SER A 75 -13.58 -17.59 2.01
N SER A 76 -14.04 -16.95 3.10
CA SER A 76 -14.71 -17.64 4.22
C SER A 76 -16.24 -17.53 4.15
N GLY A 77 -16.78 -16.58 3.39
CA GLY A 77 -18.20 -16.26 3.36
C GLY A 77 -18.71 -15.60 4.65
N ALA A 78 -17.82 -15.16 5.54
CA ALA A 78 -18.15 -14.53 6.81
C ALA A 78 -18.00 -13.01 6.74
N CYS A 79 -18.84 -12.32 7.50
CA CYS A 79 -18.74 -10.89 7.73
C CYS A 79 -17.71 -10.60 8.84
N GLY A 80 -16.92 -9.55 8.66
CA GLY A 80 -15.89 -9.15 9.61
C GLY A 80 -15.33 -7.77 9.31
N THR A 81 -14.25 -7.40 10.01
CA THR A 81 -13.57 -6.11 9.81
C THR A 81 -12.32 -6.21 8.96
N ALA A 82 -11.94 -7.43 8.56
CA ALA A 82 -10.71 -7.67 7.82
C ALA A 82 -10.92 -7.43 6.33
N CYS A 83 -10.21 -6.46 5.75
CA CYS A 83 -10.18 -6.23 4.31
C CYS A 83 -9.22 -7.19 3.61
N ALA A 84 -9.50 -7.53 2.35
CA ALA A 84 -8.60 -8.28 1.48
C ALA A 84 -8.09 -7.43 0.30
N SER A 85 -8.81 -6.36 -0.03
CA SER A 85 -8.47 -5.43 -1.10
C SER A 85 -8.99 -4.02 -0.79
N ASP A 86 -8.52 -3.00 -1.51
CA ASP A 86 -8.97 -1.62 -1.33
C ASP A 86 -10.46 -1.43 -1.61
N ALA A 87 -11.06 -2.28 -2.46
CA ALA A 87 -12.49 -2.28 -2.74
C ALA A 87 -13.35 -2.66 -1.53
N ASP A 88 -12.74 -3.26 -0.50
CA ASP A 88 -13.41 -3.54 0.78
C ASP A 88 -13.48 -2.31 1.68
N CYS A 89 -12.72 -1.27 1.35
CA CYS A 89 -12.61 -0.03 2.09
C CYS A 89 -13.38 1.11 1.38
N SER A 90 -13.64 2.20 2.10
CA SER A 90 -14.14 3.43 1.48
C SER A 90 -13.09 4.06 0.56
N ALA A 91 -13.49 4.91 -0.39
CA ALA A 91 -12.61 5.44 -1.43
C ALA A 91 -11.41 6.27 -0.91
N ASP A 92 -11.51 6.82 0.29
CA ASP A 92 -10.47 7.57 1.02
C ASP A 92 -9.52 6.66 1.83
N ARG A 93 -9.69 5.35 1.72
CA ARG A 93 -8.97 4.34 2.47
C ARG A 93 -8.38 3.27 1.56
N TRP A 94 -7.40 2.56 2.09
CA TRP A 94 -6.75 1.44 1.44
C TRP A 94 -6.69 0.25 2.39
N CYS A 95 -6.62 -0.96 1.85
CA CYS A 95 -6.49 -2.16 2.62
C CYS A 95 -5.01 -2.45 2.89
N GLN A 96 -4.61 -2.45 4.16
CA GLN A 96 -3.27 -2.85 4.56
C GLN A 96 -3.05 -4.33 4.25
N THR A 97 -2.55 -4.67 3.06
CA THR A 97 -2.33 -6.06 2.63
C THR A 97 -0.87 -6.50 2.68
N LYS A 98 0.07 -5.59 2.99
CA LYS A 98 1.51 -5.82 2.88
C LYS A 98 2.22 -5.97 4.23
N THR A 99 3.37 -6.65 4.20
CA THR A 99 4.25 -6.93 5.34
C THR A 99 4.83 -5.63 5.89
N GLY A 100 4.52 -5.29 7.15
CA GLY A 100 4.99 -4.07 7.81
C GLY A 100 3.88 -3.32 8.55
N ASP A 101 2.64 -3.53 8.13
CA ASP A 101 1.42 -2.98 8.74
C ASP A 101 0.55 -4.08 9.38
N THR A 102 -0.56 -3.68 10.02
CA THR A 102 -1.53 -4.66 10.55
C THR A 102 -2.38 -5.18 9.39
N ALA A 103 -1.93 -6.28 8.79
CA ALA A 103 -2.57 -6.86 7.62
C ALA A 103 -4.09 -7.05 7.81
N GLY A 104 -4.89 -6.65 6.82
CA GLY A 104 -6.34 -6.74 6.81
C GLY A 104 -7.07 -5.57 7.44
N VAL A 105 -6.41 -4.43 7.71
CA VAL A 105 -7.08 -3.24 8.26
C VAL A 105 -7.23 -2.17 7.19
N CYS A 106 -8.43 -1.63 7.02
CA CYS A 106 -8.63 -0.43 6.21
C CYS A 106 -7.98 0.78 6.91
N ALA A 107 -7.01 1.43 6.28
CA ALA A 107 -6.38 2.66 6.77
C ALA A 107 -6.70 3.86 5.88
N PRO A 108 -6.60 5.10 6.40
CA PRO A 108 -6.61 6.28 5.55
C PRO A 108 -5.50 6.19 4.50
N LYS A 109 -5.76 6.69 3.30
CA LYS A 109 -4.69 6.91 2.32
C LYS A 109 -3.66 7.90 2.86
N LEU A 110 -2.41 7.71 2.44
CA LEU A 110 -1.25 8.47 2.88
C LEU A 110 -1.21 9.83 2.16
N ASP A 111 -0.93 10.87 2.92
CA ASP A 111 -0.74 12.22 2.40
C ASP A 111 0.52 12.31 1.53
N ASN A 112 0.52 13.26 0.60
CA ASN A 112 1.69 13.56 -0.21
C ASN A 112 2.91 13.90 0.66
N GLY A 113 4.07 13.34 0.30
CA GLY A 113 5.32 13.41 1.08
C GLY A 113 5.47 12.34 2.16
N THR A 114 4.46 11.50 2.39
CA THR A 114 4.55 10.39 3.37
C THR A 114 5.26 9.19 2.76
N ALA A 115 6.16 8.56 3.52
CA ALA A 115 6.88 7.36 3.07
C ALA A 115 5.96 6.16 2.91
N LEU A 116 6.17 5.39 1.84
CA LEU A 116 5.46 4.14 1.61
C LEU A 116 5.87 3.06 2.62
N PRO A 117 4.93 2.37 3.29
CA PRO A 117 5.24 1.24 4.15
C PRO A 117 5.97 0.10 3.44
N SER A 118 5.75 -0.09 2.14
CA SER A 118 6.47 -1.06 1.32
C SER A 118 7.93 -0.69 1.05
N GLY A 119 8.33 0.57 1.30
CA GLY A 119 9.67 1.10 1.06
C GLY A 119 10.10 1.13 -0.42
N ALA A 120 9.20 0.84 -1.35
CA ALA A 120 9.45 0.88 -2.79
C ALA A 120 8.19 1.39 -3.51
N CYS A 121 8.36 2.44 -4.30
CA CYS A 121 7.33 2.97 -5.16
C CYS A 121 7.13 2.11 -6.41
N THR A 122 5.88 1.71 -6.62
CA THR A 122 5.39 1.14 -7.88
C THR A 122 4.07 1.82 -8.21
N ASP A 123 3.67 1.83 -9.48
CA ASP A 123 2.37 2.42 -9.87
C ASP A 123 1.20 1.79 -9.08
N ALA A 124 1.28 0.49 -8.80
CA ALA A 124 0.32 -0.19 -7.94
C ALA A 124 0.35 0.32 -6.49
N ALA A 125 1.52 0.45 -5.88
CA ALA A 125 1.64 0.95 -4.52
C ALA A 125 1.16 2.41 -4.38
N GLY A 126 1.46 3.26 -5.36
CA GLY A 126 0.99 4.64 -5.39
C GLY A 126 -0.53 4.73 -5.50
N ALA A 127 -1.13 3.96 -6.40
CA ALA A 127 -2.59 3.92 -6.60
C ALA A 127 -3.33 3.42 -5.35
N GLU A 128 -2.78 2.39 -4.71
CA GLU A 128 -3.33 1.78 -3.49
C GLU A 128 -3.24 2.75 -2.31
N MET A 129 -2.02 3.17 -1.95
CA MET A 129 -1.76 3.75 -0.62
C MET A 129 -1.81 5.28 -0.61
N CYS A 130 -1.52 5.96 -1.71
CA CYS A 130 -1.36 7.41 -1.71
C CYS A 130 -2.67 8.11 -2.06
N ALA A 131 -2.98 9.20 -1.36
CA ALA A 131 -4.15 10.03 -1.64
C ALA A 131 -4.13 10.60 -3.07
N SER A 132 -2.93 10.89 -3.57
CA SER A 132 -2.66 11.31 -4.95
C SER A 132 -2.80 10.21 -6.00
N GLY A 133 -2.90 8.94 -5.58
CA GLY A 133 -2.84 7.79 -6.48
C GLY A 133 -1.46 7.57 -7.12
N ALA A 134 -0.44 8.31 -6.69
CA ALA A 134 0.92 8.24 -7.22
C ALA A 134 1.95 8.27 -6.09
N CYS A 135 3.13 7.70 -6.36
CA CYS A 135 4.32 7.82 -5.53
C CYS A 135 5.50 8.22 -6.40
N ASP A 136 6.59 8.69 -5.81
CA ASP A 136 7.83 8.96 -6.55
C ASP A 136 8.83 7.82 -6.38
N SER A 137 9.40 7.36 -7.49
CA SER A 137 10.39 6.26 -7.49
C SER A 137 11.80 6.72 -7.13
N GLY A 138 12.03 8.03 -7.00
CA GLY A 138 13.30 8.58 -6.54
C GLY A 138 13.48 8.55 -5.02
N ASP A 139 12.38 8.62 -4.26
CA ASP A 139 12.44 8.70 -2.79
C ASP A 139 11.38 7.88 -2.03
N ASP A 140 10.57 7.09 -2.75
CA ASP A 140 9.56 6.19 -2.20
C ASP A 140 8.50 6.88 -1.31
N LEU A 141 8.25 8.17 -1.54
CA LEU A 141 7.18 8.93 -0.88
C LEU A 141 5.95 9.05 -1.78
N CYS A 142 4.79 9.20 -1.16
CA CYS A 142 3.54 9.52 -1.84
C CYS A 142 3.59 10.89 -2.52
N GLY A 143 2.92 10.99 -3.68
CA GLY A 143 3.01 12.13 -4.58
C GLY A 143 4.35 12.21 -5.32
N ARG A 144 4.31 12.73 -6.54
CA ARG A 144 5.48 13.00 -7.39
C ARG A 144 6.29 14.16 -6.83
N ALA A 145 7.61 14.05 -6.88
CA ALA A 145 8.51 15.13 -6.53
C ALA A 145 8.49 16.24 -7.59
N LEU A 146 9.10 17.38 -7.26
CA LEU A 146 9.25 18.49 -8.19
C LEU A 146 9.98 18.03 -9.47
N GLY A 147 9.45 18.38 -10.64
CA GLY A 147 9.92 17.92 -11.95
C GLY A 147 9.36 16.56 -12.39
N GLY A 148 8.69 15.82 -11.50
CA GLY A 148 8.01 14.57 -11.85
C GLY A 148 6.83 14.81 -12.79
N SER A 149 6.59 13.88 -13.73
CA SER A 149 5.46 13.99 -14.66
C SER A 149 4.11 13.86 -13.95
N CYS A 150 3.16 14.72 -14.31
CA CYS A 150 1.81 14.76 -13.75
C CYS A 150 0.76 15.02 -14.81
N THR A 151 -0.49 14.65 -14.51
CA THR A 151 -1.66 15.06 -15.30
C THR A 151 -2.63 15.92 -14.51
N THR A 152 -2.60 15.82 -13.18
CA THR A 152 -3.43 16.60 -12.26
C THR A 152 -2.59 17.15 -11.12
N ASN A 153 -3.04 18.25 -10.53
CA ASN A 153 -2.37 18.89 -9.39
C ASN A 153 -2.18 17.93 -8.20
N ALA A 154 -3.19 17.10 -7.91
CA ALA A 154 -3.18 16.20 -6.76
C ALA A 154 -2.04 15.16 -6.80
N GLU A 155 -1.52 14.83 -7.99
CA GLU A 155 -0.38 13.93 -8.16
C GLU A 155 0.91 14.50 -7.56
N CYS A 156 1.01 15.82 -7.42
CA CYS A 156 2.19 16.54 -7.02
C CYS A 156 2.18 16.86 -5.52
N ARG A 157 3.35 16.79 -4.87
CA ARG A 157 3.44 17.09 -3.43
C ARG A 157 3.15 18.54 -3.08
N ASP A 158 3.32 19.44 -4.03
CA ASP A 158 3.02 20.87 -3.92
C ASP A 158 1.62 21.22 -4.45
N ASP A 159 0.81 20.23 -4.83
CA ASP A 159 -0.51 20.40 -5.45
C ASP A 159 -0.47 21.29 -6.72
N HIS A 160 0.63 21.25 -7.47
CA HIS A 160 0.80 22.05 -8.67
C HIS A 160 1.38 21.24 -9.84
N CYS A 161 0.54 20.93 -10.81
CA CYS A 161 0.95 20.40 -12.10
C CYS A 161 0.99 21.55 -13.12
N ALA A 162 2.19 21.95 -13.54
CA ALA A 162 2.34 23.03 -14.50
C ALA A 162 1.88 22.60 -15.91
N ASP A 163 1.66 23.57 -16.80
CA ASP A 163 1.16 23.34 -18.17
C ASP A 163 2.09 22.46 -19.04
N ASP A 164 3.35 22.30 -18.63
CA ASP A 164 4.33 21.40 -19.25
C ASP A 164 4.18 19.93 -18.80
N GLY A 165 3.20 19.64 -17.94
CA GLY A 165 2.91 18.30 -17.43
C GLY A 165 3.90 17.81 -16.36
N GLN A 166 4.54 18.71 -15.63
CA GLN A 166 5.46 18.35 -14.55
C GLN A 166 5.14 19.10 -13.24
N CYS A 167 5.39 18.46 -12.10
CA CYS A 167 5.10 18.98 -10.76
C CYS A 167 6.01 20.15 -10.34
N GLY A 168 5.45 21.24 -9.86
CA GLY A 168 6.21 22.44 -9.51
C GLY A 168 6.33 23.46 -10.63
N THR A 169 6.70 24.66 -10.21
CA THR A 169 6.85 25.86 -11.02
C THR A 169 8.12 25.76 -11.87
N PRO A 170 8.04 25.97 -13.20
CA PRO A 170 9.19 25.88 -14.10
C PRO A 170 10.21 26.99 -13.83
N ASP A 171 11.47 26.74 -14.19
CA ASP A 171 12.52 27.74 -14.07
C ASP A 171 12.23 28.96 -14.96
N GLY A 172 12.46 30.15 -14.42
CA GLY A 172 12.13 31.43 -15.06
C GLY A 172 10.71 31.93 -14.77
N ALA A 173 9.84 31.12 -14.17
CA ALA A 173 8.51 31.57 -13.73
C ALA A 173 8.55 32.23 -12.34
N ALA A 174 7.47 32.95 -12.02
CA ALA A 174 7.36 33.65 -10.75
C ALA A 174 7.16 32.68 -9.57
N CYS A 175 7.73 33.03 -8.42
CA CYS A 175 7.66 32.22 -7.20
C CYS A 175 7.58 33.11 -5.94
N VAL A 176 7.01 32.54 -4.89
CA VAL A 176 6.97 33.05 -3.51
C VAL A 176 7.84 32.21 -2.57
N SER A 177 8.09 30.94 -2.88
CA SER A 177 8.88 30.00 -2.07
C SER A 177 9.85 29.21 -2.93
N SER A 178 10.98 28.80 -2.35
CA SER A 178 11.93 27.91 -3.01
C SER A 178 11.36 26.49 -3.22
N THR A 179 10.37 26.09 -2.42
CA THR A 179 9.81 24.73 -2.42
C THR A 179 8.84 24.44 -3.57
N GLU A 180 8.41 25.46 -4.32
CA GLU A 180 7.57 25.26 -5.52
C GLU A 180 8.41 25.22 -6.79
N CYS A 181 9.62 25.76 -6.77
CA CYS A 181 10.50 25.78 -7.94
C CYS A 181 11.11 24.40 -8.17
N ARG A 182 11.11 23.90 -9.41
CA ARG A 182 11.75 22.62 -9.78
C ARG A 182 13.22 22.55 -9.34
N ALA A 183 13.96 23.66 -9.48
CA ALA A 183 15.35 23.77 -9.05
C ALA A 183 15.53 24.02 -7.53
N GLY A 184 14.44 24.06 -6.75
CA GLY A 184 14.49 24.27 -5.31
C GLY A 184 14.93 25.68 -4.89
N ARG A 185 14.84 26.69 -5.79
CA ARG A 185 15.33 28.05 -5.53
C ARG A 185 14.42 29.12 -6.13
N CYS A 186 13.94 29.99 -5.25
CA CYS A 186 13.24 31.23 -5.61
C CYS A 186 14.13 32.44 -5.30
N SER A 187 14.47 33.24 -6.30
CA SER A 187 15.33 34.43 -6.15
C SER A 187 14.76 35.59 -6.94
N ASP A 188 14.60 36.72 -6.27
CA ASP A 188 13.95 37.93 -6.82
C ASP A 188 12.51 37.64 -7.32
N GLY A 189 11.83 36.69 -6.69
CA GLY A 189 10.50 36.23 -7.08
C GLY A 189 10.48 35.42 -8.37
N ILE A 190 11.63 34.88 -8.82
CA ILE A 190 11.74 34.03 -10.02
C ILE A 190 12.43 32.70 -9.66
N CYS A 191 11.90 31.58 -10.18
CA CYS A 191 12.53 30.28 -10.06
C CYS A 191 13.83 30.27 -10.86
N ARG A 192 14.94 29.92 -10.21
CA ARG A 192 16.25 29.89 -10.86
C ARG A 192 16.85 28.50 -10.74
N VAL A 193 17.37 28.00 -11.84
CA VAL A 193 18.36 26.93 -11.80
C VAL A 193 19.53 27.39 -10.94
N GLU A 194 20.12 26.50 -10.15
CA GLU A 194 21.43 26.80 -9.60
C GLU A 194 22.33 27.12 -10.79
N ALA A 195 22.87 28.34 -10.82
CA ALA A 195 23.95 28.64 -11.72
C ALA A 195 25.05 27.68 -11.31
N HIS A 196 25.17 26.55 -12.01
CA HIS A 196 26.43 25.84 -12.05
C HIS A 196 27.45 26.93 -12.31
N LEU A 197 28.32 27.16 -11.32
CA LEU A 197 29.58 27.84 -11.50
C LEU A 197 30.46 26.99 -12.43
N SER A 198 29.96 26.61 -13.61
CA SER A 198 30.79 26.34 -14.77
C SER A 198 31.32 27.71 -15.17
N GLY A 199 32.51 27.98 -14.65
CA GLY A 199 33.22 29.25 -14.72
C GLY A 199 33.12 29.89 -16.10
N GLY A 200 32.83 31.18 -16.08
CA GLY A 200 32.84 32.00 -17.28
C GLY A 200 34.23 32.16 -17.89
N GLY A 201 34.21 32.63 -19.14
CA GLY A 201 35.18 33.60 -19.65
C GLY A 201 36.47 33.01 -20.23
N GLY A 202 36.50 32.88 -21.56
CA GLY A 202 37.72 32.55 -22.30
C GLY A 202 37.59 32.74 -23.80
N PHE A 203 37.19 33.93 -24.24
CA PHE A 203 37.36 34.35 -25.63
C PHE A 203 38.86 34.63 -25.87
N GLY A 204 39.45 33.95 -26.85
CA GLY A 204 40.70 34.37 -27.50
C GLY A 204 41.96 33.57 -27.16
N SER A 205 42.32 32.62 -28.02
CA SER A 205 43.53 32.73 -28.84
C SER A 205 43.71 31.49 -29.72
N CYS A 206 44.00 31.75 -30.99
CA CYS A 206 44.45 30.78 -31.96
C CYS A 206 45.87 30.34 -31.58
N SER A 207 46.06 29.07 -31.29
CA SER A 207 47.39 28.45 -31.36
C SER A 207 47.27 27.14 -32.14
N VAL A 208 47.64 27.24 -33.42
CA VAL A 208 48.07 26.11 -34.23
C VAL A 208 49.27 25.44 -33.56
N GLY A 209 49.31 24.10 -33.51
CA GLY A 209 50.55 23.38 -33.23
C GLY A 209 50.42 21.99 -32.62
N ALA A 210 50.48 20.99 -33.50
CA ALA A 210 51.11 19.66 -33.31
C ALA A 210 50.36 18.54 -32.55
N THR A 211 49.88 17.57 -33.33
CA THR A 211 49.94 16.11 -33.10
C THR A 211 51.41 15.62 -32.99
N PRO A 212 51.75 14.37 -32.60
CA PRO A 212 50.93 13.14 -32.46
C PRO A 212 51.25 12.26 -31.22
N GLY A 213 50.53 11.13 -31.06
CA GLY A 213 51.11 9.94 -30.41
C GLY A 213 50.16 9.19 -29.48
N GLY A 214 49.72 8.01 -29.91
CA GLY A 214 48.90 7.11 -29.10
C GLY A 214 49.66 6.49 -27.91
N GLY A 215 48.89 6.07 -26.92
CA GLY A 215 49.38 5.32 -25.78
C GLY A 215 48.21 4.74 -24.99
N THR A 216 47.90 3.47 -25.25
CA THR A 216 47.05 2.62 -24.41
C THR A 216 47.71 2.43 -23.05
N ARG A 217 47.05 2.84 -21.96
CA ARG A 217 47.41 2.38 -20.60
C ARG A 217 46.18 1.92 -19.86
N THR A 218 46.07 0.59 -19.83
CA THR A 218 45.43 -0.18 -18.77
C THR A 218 46.28 -0.03 -17.51
N ASP A 219 45.76 0.59 -16.45
CA ASP A 219 46.38 0.53 -15.12
C ASP A 219 45.30 0.27 -14.07
N THR A 220 45.29 -0.98 -13.61
CA THR A 220 44.56 -1.47 -12.45
C THR A 220 45.39 -1.14 -11.20
N PRO A 221 44.81 -0.57 -10.13
CA PRO A 221 45.55 -0.36 -8.89
C PRO A 221 45.65 -1.67 -8.07
N LEU A 222 46.82 -2.31 -8.16
CA LEU A 222 47.33 -3.31 -7.22
C LEU A 222 47.88 -2.60 -5.97
N TRP A 223 47.07 -2.45 -4.92
CA TRP A 223 47.57 -2.22 -3.56
C TRP A 223 46.52 -2.66 -2.52
N ALA A 224 46.40 -3.95 -2.24
CA ALA A 224 45.82 -4.42 -0.97
C ALA A 224 46.23 -5.87 -0.71
N LEU A 225 47.52 -6.07 -0.43
CA LEU A 225 48.04 -7.29 0.18
C LEU A 225 48.43 -6.98 1.63
N GLY A 226 47.90 -7.79 2.55
CA GLY A 226 48.29 -7.84 3.97
C GLY A 226 47.11 -8.19 4.88
N LEU A 227 46.72 -9.48 4.99
CA LEU A 227 47.21 -10.47 6.01
C LEU A 227 46.75 -10.08 7.43
N VAL A 228 46.02 -10.90 8.22
CA VAL A 228 46.47 -12.16 8.84
C VAL A 228 45.29 -12.85 9.61
N LEU A 229 45.08 -14.14 9.30
CA LEU A 229 44.81 -15.33 10.15
C LEU A 229 43.83 -15.37 11.35
N GLY A 230 43.04 -16.47 11.37
CA GLY A 230 42.58 -17.22 12.55
C GLY A 230 41.12 -16.96 12.95
N PHE A 231 40.17 -17.90 12.98
CA PHE A 231 40.22 -19.25 13.54
C PHE A 231 39.20 -20.16 12.84
N ALA A 232 39.63 -21.39 12.57
CA ALA A 232 38.75 -22.51 12.26
C ALA A 232 38.13 -23.10 13.54
N VAL A 233 37.05 -23.87 13.34
CA VAL A 233 36.46 -24.87 14.26
C VAL A 233 35.39 -24.36 15.22
N TRP A 234 34.10 -24.53 14.87
CA TRP A 234 33.16 -25.33 15.68
C TRP A 234 31.87 -25.74 14.92
N THR A 235 31.96 -26.93 14.32
CA THR A 235 30.94 -28.00 14.22
C THR A 235 29.43 -27.71 14.34
N ARG A 236 28.71 -28.13 13.29
CA ARG A 236 27.63 -29.15 13.32
C ARG A 236 27.13 -29.54 14.73
N ARG A 237 26.00 -28.99 15.18
CA ARG A 237 24.99 -29.70 16.00
C ARG A 237 23.75 -28.84 16.23
N ARG A 238 22.70 -29.03 15.42
CA ARG A 238 21.29 -28.81 15.82
C ARG A 238 20.34 -29.39 14.77
N ARG A 239 20.42 -30.71 14.60
CA ARG A 239 19.26 -31.53 14.23
C ARG A 239 19.12 -32.59 15.31
N ARG A 240 17.88 -32.76 15.78
CA ARG A 240 17.39 -33.63 16.87
C ARG A 240 17.31 -32.95 18.24
N ARG A 241 16.14 -32.40 18.57
CA ARG A 241 15.26 -32.83 19.68
C ARG A 241 14.13 -31.81 19.93
N ALA A 242 12.95 -32.15 19.42
CA ALA A 242 11.61 -31.96 20.01
C ALA A 242 10.75 -32.93 19.16
N ARG A 243 10.49 -34.16 19.61
CA ARG A 243 9.43 -34.55 20.56
C ARG A 243 8.12 -33.84 20.26
#